data_AF-A0A8H6HU07-F1
#
_entry.id   AF-A0A8H6HU07-F1
#
_cell.length_a   1.000
_cell.length_b   1.000
_cell.length_c   1.000
_cell.angle_alpha   90.00
_cell.angle_beta   90.00
_cell.angle_gamma   90.00
#
_symmetry.space_group_name_H-M   'P 1'
#
loop_
_entity.id
_entity.type
_entity.pdbx_description
1 polymer ?
#
loop_
_entity_poly.entity_id
_entity_poly.type
_entity_poly.pdbx_seq_one_letter_code
_entity_poly.pdbx_strand_id
1 'polypeptide(L)'
;TPSILEYKKQVATRILELEHDIRILKTCQNSTPTVNRLPPEILSQIFLHLFWTMEREYREDHKIFWILSTHVCRHWRAVALGCAALWTNFAFDMHGELIRAILPRSKNLPLSV
;
A
#
# COMPACT_ATOMS: atom_id res chain seq x y z
N THR A 1 -16.64 -43.42 -6.67
CA THR A 1 -15.45 -42.73 -6.11
C THR A 1 -15.34 -41.37 -6.78
N PRO A 2 -15.17 -40.26 -6.04
CA PRO A 2 -14.98 -38.96 -6.66
C PRO A 2 -13.81 -39.02 -7.63
N SER A 3 -13.99 -38.50 -8.85
CA SER A 3 -12.92 -38.38 -9.83
C SER A 3 -11.77 -37.56 -9.23
N ILE A 4 -10.51 -37.89 -9.58
CA ILE A 4 -9.33 -37.08 -9.21
C ILE A 4 -9.53 -35.59 -9.57
N LEU A 5 -10.27 -35.31 -10.65
CA LEU A 5 -10.62 -33.96 -11.05
C LEU A 5 -11.57 -33.26 -10.07
N GLU A 6 -12.56 -33.98 -9.54
CA GLU A 6 -13.52 -33.49 -8.55
C GLU A 6 -12.80 -33.10 -7.26
N TYR A 7 -11.90 -33.96 -6.80
CA TYR A 7 -11.10 -33.72 -5.61
C TYR A 7 -10.20 -32.48 -5.77
N LYS A 8 -9.51 -32.33 -6.92
CA LYS A 8 -8.71 -31.14 -7.21
C LYS A 8 -9.53 -29.85 -7.20
N LYS A 9 -10.75 -29.89 -7.75
CA LYS A 9 -11.67 -28.73 -7.71
C LYS A 9 -12.10 -28.37 -6.30
N GLN A 10 -12.43 -29.37 -5.47
CA GLN A 10 -12.81 -29.16 -4.07
C GLN A 10 -11.65 -28.53 -3.28
N VAL A 11 -10.43 -29.05 -3.43
CA VAL A 11 -9.24 -28.49 -2.77
C VAL A 11 -9.00 -27.04 -3.21
N ALA A 12 -9.04 -26.76 -4.52
CA ALA A 12 -8.83 -25.41 -5.04
C ALA A 12 -9.89 -24.43 -4.52
N THR A 13 -11.16 -24.86 -4.48
CA THR A 13 -12.26 -24.05 -3.92
C THR A 13 -12.01 -23.74 -2.45
N ARG A 14 -11.64 -24.76 -1.67
CA ARG A 14 -11.38 -24.57 -0.23
C ARG A 14 -10.20 -23.66 0.06
N ILE A 15 -9.14 -23.72 -0.76
CA ILE A 15 -8.00 -22.79 -0.66
C ILE A 15 -8.49 -21.34 -0.83
N LEU A 16 -9.28 -21.07 -1.88
CA LEU A 16 -9.78 -19.72 -2.16
C LEU A 16 -10.67 -19.17 -1.03
N GLU A 17 -11.53 -20.03 -0.45
CA GLU A 17 -12.35 -19.68 0.71
C GLU A 17 -11.49 -19.34 1.93
N LEU A 18 -10.54 -20.20 2.28
CA LEU A 18 -9.67 -19.98 3.44
C LEU A 18 -8.81 -18.72 3.28
N GLU A 19 -8.27 -18.47 2.09
CA GLU A 19 -7.55 -17.23 1.81
C GLU A 19 -8.45 -16.00 1.93
N HIS A 20 -9.72 -16.11 1.53
CA HIS A 20 -10.70 -15.04 1.71
C HIS A 20 -10.95 -14.75 3.19
N ASP A 21 -11.20 -15.79 3.99
CA ASP A 21 -11.43 -15.67 5.43
C ASP A 21 -10.21 -15.07 6.14
N ILE A 22 -9.00 -15.54 5.80
CA ILE A 22 -7.74 -14.98 6.34
C ILE A 22 -7.62 -13.48 6.00
N ARG A 23 -7.96 -13.07 4.78
CA ARG A 23 -7.92 -11.64 4.40
C ARG A 23 -8.92 -10.80 5.21
N ILE A 24 -10.12 -11.32 5.46
CA ILE A 24 -11.13 -10.65 6.29
C ILE A 24 -10.62 -10.52 7.73
N LEU A 25 -10.18 -11.63 8.34
CA LEU A 25 -9.69 -11.66 9.72
C LEU A 25 -8.51 -10.70 9.92
N LYS A 26 -7.55 -10.68 8.98
CA LYS A 26 -6.45 -9.71 8.99
C LYS A 26 -6.94 -8.27 8.87
N THR A 27 -8.00 -8.01 8.10
CA THR A 27 -8.58 -6.67 7.99
C THR A 27 -9.19 -6.24 9.32
N CYS A 28 -9.99 -7.11 9.96
CA CYS A 28 -10.55 -6.85 11.29
C CYS A 28 -9.46 -6.64 12.35
N GLN A 29 -8.43 -7.48 12.36
CA GLN A 29 -7.30 -7.35 13.28
C GLN A 29 -6.59 -6.01 13.09
N ASN A 30 -6.36 -5.59 11.84
CA ASN A 30 -5.76 -4.30 11.52
C ASN A 30 -6.66 -3.11 11.89
N SER A 31 -7.96 -3.27 12.15
CA SER A 31 -8.80 -2.18 12.64
C SER A 31 -8.68 -1.95 14.16
N THR A 32 -7.93 -2.80 14.86
CA THR A 32 -7.78 -2.72 16.33
C THR A 32 -6.72 -1.73 16.81
N PRO A 33 -5.52 -1.58 16.18
CA PRO A 33 -4.53 -0.61 16.61
C PRO A 33 -5.07 0.82 16.52
N THR A 34 -4.73 1.66 17.50
CA THR A 34 -5.21 3.05 17.60
C THR A 34 -4.87 3.89 16.37
N VAL A 35 -3.69 3.68 15.78
CA VAL A 35 -3.26 4.37 14.55
C VAL A 35 -4.20 4.12 13.37
N ASN A 36 -4.84 2.95 13.31
CA ASN A 36 -5.77 2.58 12.23
C ASN A 36 -7.19 3.11 12.44
N ARG A 37 -7.43 3.78 13.57
CA ARG A 37 -8.69 4.47 13.88
C ARG A 37 -8.62 5.97 13.61
N LEU A 38 -7.44 6.47 13.23
CA LEU A 38 -7.26 7.87 12.85
C LEU A 38 -8.05 8.17 11.57
N PRO A 39 -8.58 9.39 11.42
CA PRO A 39 -9.12 9.83 10.13
C PRO A 39 -8.07 9.70 9.02
N PRO A 40 -8.48 9.37 7.79
CA PRO A 40 -7.56 9.20 6.66
C PRO A 40 -6.72 10.45 6.37
N GLU A 41 -7.23 11.65 6.68
CA GLU A 41 -6.52 12.92 6.55
C GLU A 41 -5.33 13.00 7.53
N ILE A 42 -5.54 12.61 8.79
CA ILE A 42 -4.49 12.59 9.81
C ILE A 42 -3.45 11.54 9.48
N LEU A 43 -3.91 10.35 9.06
CA LEU A 43 -3.00 9.29 8.64
C LEU A 43 -2.17 9.71 7.40
N SER A 44 -2.78 10.43 6.46
CA SER A 44 -2.06 11.02 5.32
C SER A 44 -1.01 12.05 5.75
N GLN A 45 -1.31 12.91 6.72
CA GLN A 45 -0.33 13.84 7.28
C GLN A 45 0.84 13.11 7.95
N ILE A 46 0.56 12.05 8.69
CA ILE A 46 1.61 11.20 9.29
C ILE A 46 2.51 10.61 8.20
N PHE A 47 1.94 10.09 7.11
CA PHE A 47 2.73 9.56 6.00
C PHE A 47 3.59 10.62 5.32
N LEU A 48 3.06 11.83 5.14
CA LEU A 48 3.82 12.95 4.58
C LEU A 48 4.96 13.33 5.53
N HIS A 49 4.71 13.46 6.83
CA HIS A 49 5.75 13.75 7.80
C HIS A 49 6.84 12.67 7.82
N LEU A 50 6.45 11.39 7.76
CA LEU A 50 7.41 10.29 7.65
C LEU A 50 8.27 10.42 6.39
N PHE A 51 7.64 10.71 5.24
CA PHE A 51 8.34 10.93 3.98
C PHE A 51 9.39 12.06 4.09
N TRP A 52 8.99 13.25 4.54
CA TRP A 52 9.90 14.40 4.64
C TRP A 52 11.03 14.21 5.65
N THR A 53 10.76 13.51 6.77
CA THR A 53 11.79 13.19 7.77
C THR A 53 12.82 12.22 7.19
N MET A 54 12.37 11.15 6.52
CA MET A 54 13.27 10.15 5.94
C MET A 54 14.06 10.71 4.75
N GLU A 55 13.46 11.55 3.92
CA GLU A 55 14.16 12.23 2.83
C GLU A 55 15.30 13.12 3.36
N ARG A 56 15.08 13.79 4.50
CA ARG A 56 16.11 14.61 5.15
C ARG A 56 17.26 13.77 5.70
N GLU A 57 16.96 12.64 6.34
CA GLU A 57 17.94 11.80 7.03
C GLU A 57 18.73 10.90 6.07
N TYR A 58 18.13 10.45 4.97
CA TYR A 58 18.67 9.44 4.06
C TYR A 58 18.81 9.93 2.61
N ARG A 59 19.19 11.20 2.41
CA ARG A 59 19.24 11.88 1.10
C ARG A 59 19.91 11.08 -0.03
N GLU A 60 20.90 10.25 0.30
CA GLU A 60 21.70 9.51 -0.69
C GLU A 60 21.03 8.21 -1.18
N ASP A 61 20.06 7.69 -0.43
CA ASP A 61 19.54 6.34 -0.67
C ASP A 61 18.30 6.33 -1.59
N HIS A 62 17.75 7.51 -1.95
CA HIS A 62 16.51 7.71 -2.74
C HIS A 62 15.39 6.70 -2.42
N LYS A 63 15.37 6.23 -1.17
CA LYS A 63 14.48 5.15 -0.75
C LYS A 63 13.07 5.70 -0.77
N ILE A 64 12.18 4.91 -1.36
CA ILE A 64 10.82 5.32 -1.66
C ILE A 64 9.97 5.08 -0.40
N PHE A 65 10.32 5.78 0.68
CA PHE A 65 9.84 5.49 2.03
C PHE A 65 8.32 5.57 2.15
N TRP A 66 7.69 6.46 1.39
CA TRP A 66 6.24 6.56 1.33
C TRP A 66 5.57 5.32 0.71
N ILE A 67 6.27 4.55 -0.14
CA ILE A 67 5.77 3.26 -0.63
C ILE A 67 5.65 2.27 0.51
N LEU A 68 6.52 2.32 1.53
CA LEU A 68 6.43 1.41 2.69
C LEU A 68 5.08 1.56 3.41
N SER A 69 4.53 2.78 3.48
CA SER A 69 3.18 2.99 4.00
C SER A 69 2.11 2.23 3.22
N THR A 70 2.33 1.92 1.94
CA THR A 70 1.42 1.11 1.12
C THR A 70 1.51 -0.40 1.35
N HIS A 71 2.49 -0.86 2.13
CA HIS A 71 2.77 -2.26 2.42
C HIS A 71 2.41 -2.70 3.85
N VAL A 72 2.04 -1.77 4.73
CA VAL A 72 1.70 -2.10 6.13
C VAL A 72 0.40 -2.89 6.23
N CYS A 73 -0.71 -2.33 5.76
CA CYS A 73 -2.01 -3.01 5.74
C CYS A 73 -2.89 -2.46 4.62
N ARG A 74 -4.03 -3.13 4.37
CA ARG A 74 -4.99 -2.70 3.33
C ARG A 74 -5.51 -1.27 3.56
N HIS A 75 -5.75 -0.89 4.82
CA HIS A 75 -6.23 0.44 5.16
C HIS A 75 -5.17 1.53 4.85
N TRP A 76 -3.92 1.34 5.31
CA TRP A 76 -2.83 2.27 5.02
C TRP A 76 -2.57 2.38 3.52
N ARG A 77 -2.63 1.25 2.80
CA ARG A 77 -2.54 1.25 1.34
C ARG A 77 -3.61 2.12 0.70
N ALA A 78 -4.87 1.97 1.09
CA ALA A 78 -5.97 2.76 0.54
C ALA A 78 -5.75 4.26 0.80
N VAL A 79 -5.37 4.64 2.02
CA VAL A 79 -5.12 6.03 2.40
C VAL A 79 -3.91 6.62 1.65
N ALA A 80 -2.78 5.93 1.65
CA ALA A 80 -1.55 6.38 0.99
C ALA A 80 -1.74 6.52 -0.53
N LEU A 81 -2.40 5.56 -1.19
CA LEU A 81 -2.73 5.66 -2.62
C LEU A 81 -3.70 6.81 -2.93
N GLY A 82 -4.55 7.20 -1.98
CA GLY A 82 -5.50 8.31 -2.11
C GLY A 82 -4.87 9.70 -1.88
N CYS A 83 -3.77 9.76 -1.14
CA CYS A 83 -3.05 11.00 -0.82
C CYS A 83 -2.10 11.38 -1.96
N ALA A 84 -2.57 12.21 -2.90
CA ALA A 84 -1.81 12.60 -4.09
C ALA A 84 -0.45 13.24 -3.78
N ALA A 85 -0.33 13.97 -2.66
CA ALA A 85 0.90 14.62 -2.23
C ALA A 85 2.05 13.65 -1.90
N LEU A 86 1.76 12.37 -1.61
CA LEU A 86 2.81 11.35 -1.46
C LEU A 86 3.42 10.92 -2.80
N TRP A 87 2.78 11.27 -3.92
CA TRP A 87 3.15 10.81 -5.25
C TRP A 87 3.70 11.95 -6.11
N THR A 88 4.03 13.11 -5.53
CA THR A 88 4.54 14.27 -6.26
C THR A 88 6.07 14.31 -6.34
N ASN A 89 6.77 13.62 -5.43
CA ASN A 89 8.23 13.59 -5.41
C ASN A 89 8.76 12.26 -5.93
N PHE A 90 9.61 12.28 -6.95
CA PHE A 90 10.25 11.07 -7.47
C PHE A 90 11.58 11.41 -8.13
N ALA A 91 12.52 10.46 -8.10
CA ALA A 91 13.82 10.60 -8.72
C ALA A 91 13.81 10.00 -10.14
N PHE A 92 14.58 10.60 -11.05
CA PHE A 92 14.65 10.16 -12.46
C PHE A 92 15.29 8.78 -12.66
N ASP A 93 16.09 8.33 -11.70
CA ASP A 93 16.72 7.01 -11.68
C ASP A 93 15.76 5.88 -11.25
N MET A 94 14.53 6.22 -10.86
CA MET A 94 13.50 5.22 -10.55
C MET A 94 13.10 4.39 -11.77
N HIS A 95 12.82 3.11 -11.52
CA HIS A 95 12.37 2.18 -12.56
C HIS A 95 11.10 2.70 -13.28
N GLY A 96 11.07 2.61 -14.60
CA GLY A 96 10.00 3.20 -15.41
C GLY A 96 8.58 2.70 -15.10
N GLU A 97 8.44 1.44 -14.65
CA GLU A 97 7.13 0.94 -14.17
C GLU A 97 6.63 1.67 -12.93
N LEU A 98 7.55 2.06 -12.06
CA LEU A 98 7.18 2.78 -10.87
C LEU A 98 6.74 4.20 -11.22
N ILE A 99 7.47 4.88 -12.11
CA ILE A 99 7.06 6.20 -12.63
C ILE A 99 5.66 6.11 -13.25
N ARG A 100 5.39 5.07 -14.06
CA ARG A 100 4.04 4.80 -14.61
C ARG A 100 2.96 4.61 -13.55
N ALA A 101 3.33 4.11 -12.36
CA ALA A 101 2.40 3.97 -11.24
C ALA A 101 2.26 5.24 -10.40
N ILE A 102 3.30 6.08 -10.32
CA ILE A 102 3.32 7.35 -9.57
C ILE A 102 2.50 8.42 -10.30
N LEU A 103 2.72 8.61 -11.60
CA LEU A 103 2.12 9.72 -12.37
C LEU A 103 0.59 9.77 -12.29
N PRO A 104 -0.17 8.66 -12.40
CA PRO A 104 -1.63 8.72 -12.24
C PRO A 104 -2.07 9.07 -10.82
N ARG A 105 -1.22 8.85 -9.81
CA ARG A 105 -1.55 9.05 -8.39
C ARG A 105 -1.24 10.46 -7.90
N SER A 106 -0.30 11.17 -8.54
CA SER A 106 -0.04 12.60 -8.27
C SER A 106 -1.21 13.50 -8.68
N LYS A 107 -2.13 12.98 -9.51
CA LYS A 107 -3.28 13.72 -10.05
C LYS A 107 -2.79 14.99 -10.77
N ASN A 108 -3.29 16.15 -10.37
CA ASN A 108 -2.94 17.45 -10.97
C ASN A 108 -1.97 18.25 -10.10
N LEU A 109 -1.30 17.63 -9.11
CA LEU A 109 -0.35 18.34 -8.26
C LEU A 109 0.99 18.54 -8.98
N PRO A 110 1.71 19.65 -8.72
CA PRO A 110 3.05 19.87 -9.23
C PRO A 110 3.99 18.72 -8.86
N LEU A 111 4.80 18.29 -9.82
CA LEU A 111 5.81 17.26 -9.61
C LEU A 111 7.15 17.90 -9.24
N SER A 112 7.83 17.32 -8.26
CA SER A 112 9.20 17.66 -7.87
C SER A 112 10.14 16.49 -8.13
N VAL A 113 11.39 16.82 -8.43
CA VAL A 113 12.50 15.91 -8.67
C VAL A 113 13.55 16.14 -7.60
#